data_AF-A0A7X5VQK9-F1
#
_entry.id   AF-A0A7X5VQK9-F1
#
_cell.length_a   1.000
_cell.length_b   1.000
_cell.length_c   1.000
_cell.angle_alpha   90.00
_cell.angle_beta   90.00
_cell.angle_gamma   90.00
#
_symmetry.space_group_name_H-M   'P 1'
#
loop_
_entity.id
_entity.type
_entity.pdbx_description
1 polymer ?
#
loop_
_entity_poly.entity_id
_entity_poly.type
_entity_poly.pdbx_seq_one_letter_code
_entity_poly.pdbx_strand_id
1 'polypeptide(L)'
;GVFHRAARAITIKEALAWTAVWIVVALAFNVLIYAMYGENWFGWSDLHEHALTGKQAAIQFFTAYVLEKSLSVDNIFVIAMIFAYFGVPLEQQHRVLFWGILGAIILRGAMIAIGAALMARFDWITYVFGLLLLGTSIKLLITRHDTVHPDRNILVRLARRLYPVTDDFEGGRFFTVRNGRQAMTPLFLAL
;
A
#
# COMPACT_ATOMS: atom_id res chain seq x y z
N GLY A 1 -14.51 25.57 0.35
CA GLY A 1 -13.29 25.90 -0.42
C GLY A 1 -13.60 25.80 -1.89
N VAL A 2 -13.80 26.94 -2.55
CA VAL A 2 -14.37 27.08 -3.90
C VAL A 2 -13.24 27.14 -4.93
N PHE A 3 -12.41 26.11 -5.03
CA PHE A 3 -11.49 25.95 -6.17
C PHE A 3 -11.11 24.48 -6.28
N HIS A 4 -11.60 23.82 -7.34
CA HIS A 4 -11.12 22.62 -8.04
C HIS A 4 -12.32 22.01 -8.79
N ARG A 5 -12.70 22.62 -9.92
CA ARG A 5 -13.86 22.22 -10.75
C ARG A 5 -13.47 21.52 -12.07
N ALA A 6 -12.21 21.14 -12.25
CA ALA A 6 -11.80 20.34 -13.40
C ALA A 6 -10.88 19.21 -12.95
N ALA A 7 -11.40 17.98 -13.00
CA ALA A 7 -10.61 16.77 -12.92
C ALA A 7 -9.73 16.68 -14.18
N ARG A 8 -8.63 17.43 -14.21
CA ARG A 8 -7.62 17.26 -15.25
C ARG A 8 -6.86 15.99 -14.91
N ALA A 9 -6.91 15.00 -15.79
CA ALA A 9 -6.08 13.82 -15.69
C ALA A 9 -4.62 14.29 -15.63
N ILE A 10 -3.96 14.09 -14.50
CA ILE A 10 -2.56 14.46 -14.32
C ILE A 10 -1.77 13.66 -15.36
N THR A 11 -1.08 14.37 -16.23
CA THR A 11 -0.28 13.74 -17.27
C THR A 11 0.90 13.02 -16.62
N ILE A 12 1.37 11.88 -17.17
CA ILE A 12 2.52 11.13 -16.61
C ILE A 12 3.73 12.05 -16.39
N LYS A 13 3.96 13.00 -17.30
CA LYS A 13 5.03 14.00 -17.19
C LYS A 13 4.87 14.91 -15.97
N GLU A 14 3.66 15.35 -15.67
CA GLU A 14 3.36 16.18 -14.49
C GLU A 14 3.52 15.37 -13.21
N ALA A 15 3.03 14.12 -13.18
CA ALA A 15 3.19 13.22 -12.03
C ALA A 15 4.67 12.91 -11.72
N LEU A 16 5.47 12.66 -12.76
CA LEU A 16 6.92 12.48 -12.63
C LEU A 16 7.62 13.75 -12.15
N ALA A 17 7.25 14.91 -12.68
CA ALA A 17 7.80 16.19 -12.25
C ALA A 17 7.51 16.45 -10.76
N TRP A 18 6.26 16.24 -10.32
CA TRP A 18 5.89 16.34 -8.91
C TRP A 18 6.67 15.35 -8.04
N THR A 19 6.82 14.11 -8.49
CA THR A 19 7.61 13.10 -7.76
C THR A 19 9.07 13.53 -7.63
N ALA A 20 9.68 14.05 -8.70
CA ALA A 20 11.06 14.54 -8.69
C ALA A 20 11.22 15.73 -7.72
N VAL A 21 10.28 16.69 -7.71
CA VAL A 21 10.30 17.81 -6.76
C VAL A 21 10.29 17.29 -5.32
N TRP A 22 9.41 16.35 -4.99
CA TRP A 22 9.35 15.77 -3.65
C TRP A 22 10.61 14.99 -3.26
N ILE A 23 11.25 14.29 -4.21
CA ILE A 23 12.52 13.61 -3.97
C ILE A 23 13.63 14.64 -3.69
N VAL A 24 13.72 15.70 -4.50
CA VAL A 24 14.73 16.76 -4.31
C VAL A 24 14.56 17.43 -2.96
N VAL A 25 13.33 17.76 -2.57
CA VAL A 25 13.05 18.35 -1.25
C VAL A 25 13.45 17.41 -0.11
N ALA A 26 13.14 16.12 -0.22
CA ALA A 26 13.54 15.13 0.78
C ALA A 26 15.07 14.97 0.87
N LEU A 27 15.77 14.98 -0.26
CA LEU A 27 17.23 14.90 -0.31
C LEU A 27 17.88 16.18 0.25
N ALA A 28 17.34 17.35 -0.07
CA ALA A 28 17.80 18.62 0.50
C ALA A 28 17.62 18.62 2.02
N PHE A 29 16.49 18.11 2.51
CA PHE A 29 16.26 17.94 3.95
C PHE A 29 17.21 16.91 4.58
N ASN A 30 17.58 15.84 3.87
CA ASN A 30 18.59 14.89 4.34
C ASN A 30 19.98 15.55 4.50
N VAL A 31 20.38 16.39 3.54
CA VAL A 31 21.62 17.18 3.64
C VAL A 31 21.54 18.18 4.79
N LEU A 32 20.36 18.80 5.01
CA LEU A 32 20.11 19.66 6.16
C LEU A 32 20.30 18.89 7.48
N ILE A 33 19.77 17.66 7.61
CA ILE A 33 19.97 16.81 8.79
C ILE A 33 21.46 16.53 9.00
N TYR A 34 22.19 16.18 7.93
CA TYR A 34 23.63 15.95 8.01
C TYR A 34 24.38 17.18 8.54
N ALA A 35 24.08 18.37 8.00
CA ALA A 35 24.71 19.62 8.42
C ALA A 35 24.30 20.01 9.87
N MET A 36 23.02 19.89 10.22
CA MET A 36 22.51 20.23 11.55
C MET A 36 23.11 19.37 12.67
N TYR A 37 23.21 18.06 12.46
CA TYR A 37 23.83 17.14 13.42
C TYR A 37 25.37 17.15 13.35
N GLY A 38 25.96 17.56 12.22
CA GLY A 38 27.41 17.66 12.05
C GLY A 38 28.00 18.90 12.72
N GLU A 39 27.36 20.06 12.57
CA GLU A 39 27.79 21.34 13.16
C GLU A 39 27.19 21.59 14.56
N ASN A 40 26.41 20.63 15.05
CA ASN A 40 25.79 20.66 16.36
C ASN A 40 24.96 21.94 16.63
N TRP A 41 24.29 22.41 15.59
CA TRP A 41 23.73 23.76 15.48
C TRP A 41 22.81 24.15 16.64
N PHE A 42 22.12 23.18 17.24
CA PHE A 42 21.20 23.40 18.35
C PHE A 42 21.53 22.61 19.62
N GLY A 43 22.69 21.94 19.70
CA GLY A 43 23.01 21.03 20.82
C GLY A 43 22.15 19.75 20.87
N TRP A 44 21.58 19.34 19.72
CA TRP A 44 20.71 18.16 19.64
C TRP A 44 21.47 16.85 19.77
N SER A 45 22.81 16.87 19.62
CA SER A 45 23.67 15.71 19.93
C SER A 45 23.62 15.31 21.40
N ASP A 46 23.34 16.26 22.30
CA ASP A 46 23.42 16.07 23.75
C ASP A 46 22.09 15.63 24.37
N LEU A 47 21.00 15.68 23.60
CA LEU A 47 19.65 15.30 24.02
C LEU A 47 19.36 13.81 23.88
N HIS A 48 20.12 13.09 23.05
CA HIS A 48 19.94 11.66 22.85
C HIS A 48 21.00 10.89 23.63
N GLU A 49 20.55 9.92 24.44
CA GLU A 49 21.38 8.95 25.18
C GLU A 49 22.35 8.17 24.26
N HIS A 50 22.18 8.30 22.94
CA HIS A 50 23.11 7.88 21.89
C HIS A 50 23.46 9.11 21.03
N ALA A 51 24.66 9.67 21.17
CA ALA A 51 25.14 10.79 20.37
C ALA A 51 25.27 10.38 18.89
N LEU A 52 24.19 10.55 18.13
CA LEU A 52 24.14 10.24 16.70
C LEU A 52 25.05 11.20 15.93
N THR A 53 26.02 10.66 15.19
CA THR A 53 26.82 11.47 14.27
C THR A 53 25.93 11.98 13.12
N GLY A 54 26.19 13.16 12.55
CA GLY A 54 25.41 13.67 11.42
C GLY A 54 25.29 12.71 10.22
N LYS A 55 26.32 11.89 9.99
CA LYS A 55 26.26 10.79 9.02
C LYS A 55 25.22 9.72 9.38
N GLN A 56 25.14 9.31 10.65
CA GLN A 56 24.19 8.29 11.09
C GLN A 56 22.75 8.81 11.02
N ALA A 57 22.50 10.04 11.47
CA ALA A 57 21.18 10.66 11.39
C ALA A 57 20.70 10.79 9.94
N ALA A 58 21.58 11.22 9.02
CA ALA A 58 21.27 11.31 7.60
C ALA A 58 20.99 9.93 6.97
N ILE A 59 21.78 8.90 7.32
CA ILE A 59 21.54 7.52 6.86
C ILE A 59 20.19 7.00 7.37
N GLN A 60 19.87 7.23 8.64
CA GLN A 60 18.59 6.80 9.23
C GLN A 60 17.41 7.49 8.54
N PHE A 61 17.46 8.81 8.35
CA PHE A 61 16.43 9.54 7.61
C PHE A 61 16.29 9.03 6.17
N PHE A 62 17.39 8.90 5.44
CA PHE A 62 17.36 8.43 4.06
C PHE A 62 16.80 7.01 3.95
N THR A 63 17.20 6.12 4.86
CA THR A 63 16.71 4.74 4.91
C THR A 63 15.21 4.73 5.19
N ALA A 64 14.74 5.50 6.17
CA ALA A 64 13.32 5.63 6.47
C ALA A 64 12.53 6.17 5.26
N TYR A 65 13.03 7.21 4.60
CA TYR A 65 12.42 7.78 3.39
C TYR A 65 12.28 6.75 2.26
N VAL A 66 13.35 6.00 1.96
CA VAL A 66 13.34 4.96 0.92
C VAL A 66 12.39 3.83 1.28
N LEU A 67 12.37 3.41 2.55
CA LEU A 67 11.45 2.37 3.03
C LEU A 67 9.99 2.81 2.89
N GLU A 68 9.65 4.03 3.30
CA GLU A 68 8.31 4.58 3.15
C GLU A 68 7.89 4.69 1.69
N LYS A 69 8.78 5.13 0.81
CA LYS A 69 8.51 5.21 -0.63
C LYS A 69 8.32 3.83 -1.26
N SER A 70 9.16 2.86 -0.94
CA SER A 70 9.05 1.49 -1.47
C SER A 70 7.72 0.85 -1.06
N LEU A 71 7.32 0.99 0.20
CA LEU A 71 6.06 0.46 0.73
C LEU A 71 4.85 1.15 0.08
N SER A 72 4.93 2.45 -0.17
CA SER A 72 3.87 3.20 -0.86
C SER A 72 3.68 2.73 -2.31
N VAL A 73 4.76 2.41 -3.03
CA VAL A 73 4.70 1.91 -4.41
C VAL A 73 4.09 0.51 -4.47
N ASP A 74 4.46 -0.37 -3.55
CA ASP A 74 3.88 -1.72 -3.44
C ASP A 74 2.35 -1.67 -3.26
N ASN A 75 1.87 -0.83 -2.33
CA ASN A 75 0.44 -0.63 -2.09
C ASN A 75 -0.31 -0.12 -3.33
N ILE A 76 0.23 0.88 -4.04
CA ILE A 76 -0.41 1.43 -5.25
C ILE A 76 -0.45 0.38 -6.37
N PHE A 77 0.59 -0.43 -6.52
CA PHE A 77 0.65 -1.47 -7.54
C PHE A 77 -0.41 -2.55 -7.31
N VAL A 78 -0.55 -3.03 -6.07
CA VAL A 78 -1.58 -4.01 -5.70
C VAL A 78 -2.98 -3.46 -6.00
N ILE A 79 -3.26 -2.20 -5.63
CA ILE A 79 -4.56 -1.57 -5.90
C ILE A 79 -4.82 -1.45 -7.41
N ALA A 80 -3.84 -1.01 -8.19
CA ALA A 80 -3.96 -0.89 -9.64
C ALA A 80 -4.25 -2.26 -10.30
N MET A 81 -3.58 -3.32 -9.85
CA MET A 81 -3.82 -4.69 -10.33
C MET A 81 -5.24 -5.17 -9.99
N ILE A 82 -5.72 -4.90 -8.77
CA ILE A 82 -7.09 -5.24 -8.36
C ILE A 82 -8.11 -4.50 -9.23
N PHE A 83 -7.94 -3.20 -9.47
CA PHE A 83 -8.84 -2.43 -10.33
C PHE A 83 -8.84 -2.90 -11.78
N ALA A 84 -7.67 -3.25 -12.31
CA ALA A 84 -7.54 -3.85 -13.64
C ALA A 84 -8.25 -5.21 -13.72
N TYR A 85 -8.09 -6.05 -12.70
CA TYR A 85 -8.71 -7.38 -12.64
C TYR A 85 -10.25 -7.31 -12.59
N PHE A 86 -10.81 -6.37 -11.82
CA PHE A 86 -12.27 -6.21 -11.68
C PHE A 86 -12.89 -5.26 -12.70
N GLY A 87 -12.11 -4.63 -13.59
CA GLY A 87 -12.61 -3.70 -14.60
C GLY A 87 -13.31 -2.48 -14.00
N VAL A 88 -12.83 -1.95 -12.88
CA VAL A 88 -13.51 -0.89 -12.12
C VAL A 88 -13.49 0.44 -12.93
N PRO A 89 -14.66 1.01 -13.28
CA PRO A 89 -14.73 2.25 -14.04
C PRO A 89 -14.12 3.43 -13.25
N LEU A 90 -13.44 4.33 -13.96
CA LEU A 90 -12.65 5.46 -13.42
C LEU A 90 -13.43 6.34 -12.42
N GLU A 91 -14.73 6.53 -12.65
CA GLU A 91 -15.60 7.35 -11.81
C GLU A 91 -15.79 6.77 -10.39
N GLN A 92 -15.73 5.44 -10.26
CA GLN A 92 -15.89 4.75 -8.97
C GLN A 92 -14.56 4.50 -8.27
N GLN A 93 -13.43 4.58 -8.99
CA GLN A 93 -12.10 4.33 -8.44
C GLN A 93 -11.80 5.22 -7.23
N HIS A 94 -12.19 6.49 -7.24
CA HIS A 94 -11.92 7.39 -6.11
C HIS A 94 -12.58 6.94 -4.80
N ARG A 95 -13.81 6.42 -4.87
CA ARG A 95 -14.55 5.94 -3.69
C ARG A 95 -14.01 4.61 -3.19
N VAL A 96 -13.76 3.67 -4.11
CA VAL A 96 -13.20 2.35 -3.77
C VAL A 96 -11.78 2.51 -3.22
N LEU A 97 -10.98 3.40 -3.81
CA LEU A 97 -9.64 3.72 -3.35
C LEU A 97 -9.65 4.32 -1.95
N PHE A 98 -10.59 5.21 -1.65
CA PHE A 98 -10.68 5.82 -0.32
C PHE A 98 -10.95 4.76 0.76
N TRP A 99 -11.96 3.91 0.57
CA TRP A 99 -12.29 2.84 1.51
C TRP A 99 -11.19 1.77 1.56
N GLY A 100 -10.59 1.45 0.41
CA GLY A 100 -9.47 0.49 0.31
C GLY A 100 -8.23 0.98 1.05
N ILE A 101 -7.81 2.23 0.87
CA ILE A 101 -6.67 2.81 1.61
C ILE A 101 -6.97 2.88 3.10
N LEU A 102 -8.17 3.32 3.49
CA LEU A 102 -8.55 3.39 4.90
C LEU A 102 -8.50 2.01 5.56
N GLY A 103 -9.10 0.99 4.92
CA GLY A 103 -9.06 -0.39 5.38
C GLY A 103 -7.63 -0.95 5.42
N ALA A 104 -6.83 -0.67 4.39
CA ALA A 104 -5.43 -1.10 4.33
C ALA A 104 -4.58 -0.48 5.45
N ILE A 105 -4.78 0.81 5.77
CA ILE A 105 -4.09 1.47 6.88
C ILE A 105 -4.48 0.84 8.22
N ILE A 106 -5.77 0.56 8.44
CA ILE A 106 -6.25 -0.10 9.67
C ILE A 106 -5.66 -1.51 9.79
N LEU A 107 -5.76 -2.31 8.73
CA LEU A 107 -5.21 -3.68 8.72
C LEU A 107 -3.70 -3.65 8.92
N ARG A 108 -2.99 -2.73 8.26
CA ARG A 108 -1.54 -2.55 8.43
C ARG A 108 -1.20 -2.19 9.87
N GLY A 109 -1.92 -1.25 10.49
CA GLY A 109 -1.75 -0.89 11.89
C GLY A 109 -1.97 -2.08 12.83
N ALA A 110 -3.05 -2.85 12.60
CA ALA A 110 -3.35 -4.05 13.38
C ALA A 110 -2.27 -5.13 13.22
N MET A 111 -1.84 -5.44 11.97
CA MET A 111 -0.79 -6.42 11.72
C MET A 111 0.55 -6.02 12.32
N ILE A 112 0.93 -4.73 12.24
CA ILE A 112 2.17 -4.22 12.86
C ILE A 112 2.08 -4.34 14.38
N ALA A 113 0.96 -3.93 14.99
CA ALA A 113 0.78 -4.01 16.44
C ALA A 113 0.83 -5.47 16.94
N ILE A 114 0.14 -6.38 16.27
CA ILE A 114 0.15 -7.81 16.59
C ILE A 114 1.55 -8.39 16.38
N GLY A 115 2.19 -8.09 15.24
CA GLY A 115 3.55 -8.56 14.94
C GLY A 115 4.57 -8.08 15.95
N ALA A 116 4.53 -6.80 16.33
CA ALA A 116 5.40 -6.22 17.35
C ALA A 116 5.15 -6.85 18.73
N ALA A 117 3.89 -7.05 19.12
CA ALA A 117 3.55 -7.72 20.37
C ALA A 117 4.03 -9.18 20.39
N LEU A 118 3.95 -9.88 19.26
CA LEU A 118 4.41 -11.26 19.13
C LEU A 118 5.94 -11.35 19.22
N MET A 119 6.65 -10.42 18.54
CA MET A 119 8.11 -10.30 18.63
C MET A 119 8.59 -9.98 20.04
N ALA A 120 7.89 -9.12 20.77
CA ALA A 120 8.23 -8.79 22.15
C ALA A 120 8.06 -9.96 23.14
N ARG A 121 7.27 -10.98 22.78
CA ARG A 121 7.01 -12.16 23.63
C ARG A 121 7.82 -13.38 23.23
N PHE A 122 8.21 -13.50 21.97
CA PHE A 122 8.84 -14.70 21.42
C PHE A 122 10.00 -14.35 20.49
N ASP A 123 11.24 -14.42 20.98
CA ASP A 123 12.44 -14.03 20.20
C ASP A 123 12.63 -14.86 18.92
N TRP A 124 12.20 -16.13 18.92
CA TRP A 124 12.31 -17.02 17.76
C TRP A 124 11.39 -16.61 16.59
N ILE A 125 10.33 -15.83 16.88
CA ILE A 125 9.36 -15.41 15.86
C ILE A 125 10.00 -14.47 14.82
N THR A 126 11.06 -13.76 15.21
CA THR A 126 11.82 -12.88 14.32
C THR A 126 12.41 -13.67 13.15
N TYR A 127 12.93 -14.88 13.40
CA TYR A 127 13.46 -15.75 12.34
C TYR A 127 12.34 -16.27 11.43
N VAL A 128 11.15 -16.57 11.97
CA VAL A 128 9.99 -17.00 11.20
C VAL A 128 9.50 -15.90 10.26
N PHE A 129 9.29 -14.69 10.78
CA PHE A 129 8.89 -13.54 9.97
C PHE A 129 9.96 -13.20 8.93
N GLY A 130 11.25 -13.23 9.32
CA GLY A 130 12.36 -13.03 8.39
C GLY A 130 12.35 -14.05 7.24
N LEU A 131 12.19 -15.34 7.54
CA LEU A 131 12.13 -16.39 6.53
C LEU A 131 10.88 -16.25 5.64
N LEU A 132 9.73 -15.92 6.21
CA LEU A 132 8.49 -15.68 5.47
C LEU A 132 8.64 -14.49 4.51
N LEU A 133 9.23 -13.38 4.97
CA LEU A 133 9.48 -12.20 4.14
C LEU A 133 10.45 -12.53 3.01
N LEU A 134 11.59 -13.17 3.31
CA LEU A 134 12.55 -13.60 2.29
C LEU A 134 11.91 -14.54 1.26
N GLY A 135 11.15 -15.54 1.71
CA GLY A 135 10.43 -16.45 0.84
C GLY A 135 9.43 -15.73 -0.07
N THR A 136 8.72 -14.73 0.48
CA THR A 136 7.75 -13.92 -0.28
C THR A 136 8.44 -13.03 -1.30
N SER A 137 9.52 -12.33 -0.92
CA SER A 137 10.31 -11.48 -1.82
C SER A 137 10.93 -12.29 -2.96
N ILE A 138 11.49 -13.47 -2.67
CA ILE A 138 12.03 -14.38 -3.69
C ILE A 138 10.92 -14.85 -4.63
N LYS A 139 9.77 -15.26 -4.08
CA LYS A 139 8.61 -15.68 -4.87
C LYS A 139 8.14 -14.56 -5.81
N LEU A 140 8.08 -13.32 -5.33
CA LEU A 140 7.68 -12.16 -6.14
C LEU A 140 8.71 -11.84 -7.24
N LEU A 141 10.00 -12.07 -6.99
CA LEU A 141 11.07 -11.88 -7.97
C LEU A 141 11.09 -12.97 -9.06
N ILE A 142 10.72 -14.20 -8.71
CA ILE A 142 10.66 -15.34 -9.64
C ILE A 142 9.34 -15.39 -10.41
N THR A 143 8.23 -14.96 -9.81
CA THR A 143 6.92 -14.92 -10.47
C THR A 143 6.90 -13.82 -11.53
N ARG A 144 7.33 -14.16 -12.74
CA ARG A 144 7.10 -13.34 -13.92
C ARG A 144 5.63 -13.44 -14.32
N HIS A 145 5.13 -12.40 -14.99
CA HIS A 145 3.76 -12.19 -15.44
C HIS A 145 3.24 -13.30 -16.38
N ASP A 146 3.16 -14.54 -15.91
CA ASP A 146 2.34 -15.56 -16.54
C ASP A 146 0.90 -15.20 -16.24
N THR A 147 0.12 -15.05 -17.30
CA THR A 147 -1.32 -14.87 -17.27
C THR A 147 -1.92 -15.87 -16.28
N VAL A 148 -2.27 -15.36 -15.09
CA VAL A 148 -2.87 -16.15 -14.02
C VAL A 148 -4.21 -16.64 -14.56
N HIS A 149 -4.23 -17.87 -15.07
CA HIS A 149 -5.45 -18.53 -15.50
C HIS A 149 -6.40 -18.60 -14.29
N PRO A 150 -7.58 -17.92 -14.34
CA PRO A 150 -8.45 -17.66 -13.19
C PRO A 150 -9.02 -18.90 -12.46
N ASP A 151 -8.84 -20.11 -13.00
CA ASP A 151 -9.51 -21.32 -12.52
C ASP A 151 -8.73 -22.19 -11.53
N ARG A 152 -7.49 -21.83 -11.16
CA ARG A 152 -6.66 -22.67 -10.27
C ARG A 152 -6.22 -22.05 -8.95
N ASN A 153 -6.50 -20.77 -8.70
CA ASN A 153 -6.00 -20.12 -7.49
C ASN A 153 -6.88 -20.47 -6.28
N ILE A 154 -6.30 -21.16 -5.29
CA ILE A 154 -6.96 -21.58 -4.05
C ILE A 154 -7.60 -20.38 -3.32
N LEU A 155 -7.00 -19.19 -3.46
CA LEU A 155 -7.53 -17.93 -2.92
C LEU A 155 -8.85 -17.52 -3.59
N VAL A 156 -8.98 -17.71 -4.91
CA VAL A 156 -10.23 -17.46 -5.67
C VAL A 156 -11.29 -18.49 -5.29
N ARG A 157 -10.90 -19.73 -5.03
CA ARG A 157 -11.81 -20.80 -4.60
C ARG A 157 -12.27 -20.64 -3.14
N LEU A 158 -11.40 -20.12 -2.27
CA LEU A 158 -11.73 -19.80 -0.88
C LEU A 158 -12.62 -18.55 -0.81
N ALA A 159 -12.34 -17.53 -1.63
CA ALA A 159 -13.22 -16.38 -1.81
C ALA A 159 -14.60 -16.78 -2.36
N ARG A 160 -14.65 -17.66 -3.39
CA ARG A 160 -15.91 -18.25 -3.91
C ARG A 160 -16.64 -19.16 -2.92
N ARG A 161 -15.92 -19.74 -1.93
CA ARG A 161 -16.51 -20.60 -0.89
C ARG A 161 -17.09 -19.80 0.28
N LEU A 162 -16.55 -18.61 0.53
CA LEU A 162 -17.09 -17.67 1.51
C LEU A 162 -18.21 -16.78 0.95
N TYR A 163 -18.29 -16.62 -0.38
CA TYR A 163 -19.40 -15.92 -1.03
C TYR A 163 -19.74 -16.52 -2.42
N PRO A 164 -21.00 -16.90 -2.69
CA PRO A 164 -21.41 -17.39 -4.00
C PRO A 164 -21.47 -16.22 -4.99
N VAL A 165 -20.46 -16.10 -5.85
CA VAL A 165 -20.45 -15.16 -6.97
C VAL A 165 -21.01 -15.89 -8.20
N THR A 166 -22.12 -15.37 -8.75
CA THR A 166 -22.75 -15.91 -9.97
C THR A 166 -22.10 -15.28 -11.19
N ASP A 167 -21.83 -16.09 -12.22
CA ASP A 167 -20.95 -15.81 -13.38
C ASP A 167 -21.54 -14.89 -14.48
N ASP A 168 -22.59 -14.10 -14.24
CA ASP A 168 -23.27 -13.41 -15.34
C ASP A 168 -23.31 -11.88 -15.20
N PHE A 169 -22.57 -11.22 -16.09
CA PHE A 169 -22.57 -9.78 -16.32
C PHE A 169 -23.73 -9.43 -17.26
N GLU A 170 -24.88 -9.05 -16.71
CA GLU A 170 -25.88 -8.29 -17.46
C GLU A 170 -26.35 -7.06 -16.69
N GLY A 171 -25.91 -5.89 -17.17
CA GLY A 171 -26.73 -4.68 -17.20
C GLY A 171 -27.16 -4.07 -15.86
N GLY A 172 -26.23 -3.36 -15.20
CA GLY A 172 -26.50 -2.02 -14.65
C GLY A 172 -27.74 -1.80 -13.77
N ARG A 173 -28.19 -2.79 -12.98
CA ARG A 173 -29.28 -2.61 -12.01
C ARG A 173 -28.90 -3.22 -10.65
N PHE A 174 -28.89 -2.38 -9.62
CA PHE A 174 -28.47 -2.69 -8.25
C PHE A 174 -29.40 -3.65 -7.49
N PHE A 175 -30.59 -3.96 -8.02
CA PHE A 175 -31.48 -4.98 -7.48
C PHE A 175 -32.27 -5.59 -8.63
N THR A 176 -32.21 -6.91 -8.79
CA THR A 176 -33.10 -7.65 -9.67
C THR A 176 -33.61 -8.88 -8.95
N VAL A 177 -34.94 -8.99 -8.88
CA VAL A 177 -35.63 -10.15 -8.31
C VAL A 177 -35.85 -11.14 -9.44
N ARG A 178 -35.20 -12.30 -9.38
CA ARG A 178 -35.57 -13.46 -10.19
C ARG A 178 -36.02 -14.60 -9.27
N ASN A 179 -37.20 -15.17 -9.57
CA ASN A 179 -37.80 -16.31 -8.88
C ASN A 179 -38.16 -16.09 -7.39
N GLY A 180 -38.78 -14.95 -7.06
CA GLY A 180 -39.44 -14.75 -5.75
C GLY A 180 -38.49 -14.70 -4.54
N ARG A 181 -37.17 -14.61 -4.75
CA ARG A 181 -36.17 -14.35 -3.71
C ARG A 181 -35.26 -13.21 -4.14
N GLN A 182 -35.00 -12.29 -3.21
CA GLN A 182 -34.10 -11.16 -3.41
C GLN A 182 -32.66 -11.66 -3.56
N ALA A 183 -32.00 -11.30 -4.66
CA ALA A 183 -30.58 -11.58 -4.89
C ALA A 183 -29.78 -10.27 -4.80
N MET A 184 -28.74 -10.26 -3.97
CA MET A 184 -27.79 -9.15 -3.84
C MET A 184 -26.69 -9.27 -4.89
N THR A 185 -26.49 -8.21 -5.67
CA THR A 185 -25.46 -8.12 -6.71
C THR A 185 -24.03 -8.07 -6.15
N PRO A 186 -23.02 -8.48 -6.94
CA PRO A 186 -21.59 -8.44 -6.57
C PRO A 186 -21.06 -7.05 -6.16
N LEU A 187 -21.79 -5.98 -6.48
CA LEU A 187 -21.44 -4.62 -6.09
C LEU A 187 -21.56 -4.36 -4.58
N PHE A 188 -22.33 -5.16 -3.84
CA PHE A 188 -22.42 -5.08 -2.38
C PHE A 188 -21.22 -5.76 -1.68
N LEU A 189 -20.52 -6.62 -2.41
CA LEU A 189 -19.32 -7.35 -1.98
C LEU A 189 -18.04 -6.50 -2.12
N ALA A 190 -18.16 -5.35 -2.78
CA ALA A 190 -17.10 -4.37 -2.98
C ALA A 190 -17.13 -3.23 -1.93
N LEU A 191 -17.88 -3.39 -0.83
CA LEU A 191 -17.76 -2.55 0.37
C LEU A 191 -16.94 -3.26 1.45
#